data_AF-A0A556U2C8-F1
#
_entry.id   AF-A0A556U2C8-F1
#
_cell.length_a   1.000
_cell.length_b   1.000
_cell.length_c   1.000
_cell.angle_alpha   90.00
_cell.angle_beta   90.00
_cell.angle_gamma   90.00
#
_symmetry.space_group_name_H-M   'P 1'
#
loop_
_entity.id
_entity.type
_entity.pdbx_description
1 polymer ?
#
loop_
_entity_poly.entity_id
_entity_poly.type
_entity_poly.pdbx_seq_one_letter_code
_entity_poly.pdbx_strand_id
1 'polypeptide(L)'
;MLRANNCLPELTDHDPEKKKWPASVLYTIIRNVPVRRWKEFLRLLSLSDDQMERMELEGRGSFLELQYQMLRLWTQMNGACLENIYSTLHYMDLSGCAENLQEKLMQLQENLV
;
A
#
# COMPACT_ATOMS: atom_id res chain seq x y z
N MET A 1 -24.83 -37.81 18.17
CA MET A 1 -24.74 -36.58 18.98
C MET A 1 -23.31 -36.43 19.47
N LEU A 2 -22.69 -35.29 19.14
CA LEU A 2 -21.68 -34.52 19.89
C LEU A 2 -20.75 -33.81 18.89
N ARG A 3 -20.99 -32.50 18.76
CA ARG A 3 -20.01 -31.49 18.32
C ARG A 3 -18.94 -31.39 19.41
N ALA A 4 -17.69 -31.20 19.03
CA ALA A 4 -16.84 -30.10 19.52
C ALA A 4 -15.37 -30.28 19.13
N ASN A 5 -14.86 -29.24 18.44
CA ASN A 5 -13.55 -28.63 18.66
C ASN A 5 -12.30 -29.38 18.17
N ASN A 6 -12.06 -29.30 16.86
CA ASN A 6 -10.70 -29.02 16.37
C ASN A 6 -10.66 -27.55 15.97
N CYS A 7 -10.42 -26.67 16.95
CA CYS A 7 -10.00 -25.31 16.65
C CYS A 7 -8.61 -25.38 16.00
N LEU A 8 -8.47 -24.67 14.89
CA LEU A 8 -7.21 -24.39 14.20
C LEU A 8 -6.08 -24.10 15.21
N PRO A 9 -4.82 -24.47 14.91
CA PRO A 9 -3.71 -23.88 15.63
C PRO A 9 -3.80 -22.36 15.48
N GLU A 10 -3.94 -21.69 16.62
CA GLU A 10 -3.77 -20.26 16.78
C GLU A 10 -2.56 -19.82 15.98
N LEU A 11 -2.79 -19.05 14.92
CA LEU A 11 -1.73 -18.40 14.17
C LEU A 11 -1.08 -17.42 15.12
N THR A 12 0.05 -17.83 15.69
CA THR A 12 0.97 -16.94 16.38
C THR A 12 1.42 -15.89 15.37
N ASP A 13 0.76 -14.73 15.40
CA ASP A 13 0.99 -13.56 14.55
C ASP A 13 2.27 -12.81 14.98
N HIS A 14 3.38 -13.54 15.04
CA HIS A 14 4.70 -13.01 15.34
C HIS A 14 5.70 -13.54 14.32
N ASP A 15 5.48 -13.16 13.06
CA ASP A 15 6.53 -13.15 12.05
C ASP A 15 6.91 -11.68 11.75
N PRO A 16 7.97 -11.14 12.38
CA PRO A 16 8.42 -9.76 12.17
C PRO A 16 9.00 -9.51 10.76
N GLU A 17 9.04 -10.52 9.89
CA GLU A 17 9.49 -10.43 8.49
C GLU A 17 8.37 -10.33 7.46
N LYS A 18 7.11 -10.06 7.86
CA LYS A 18 6.02 -9.64 6.94
C LYS A 18 6.53 -8.53 6.01
N LYS A 19 6.92 -8.92 4.78
CA LYS A 19 7.50 -8.11 3.69
C LYS A 19 7.45 -6.60 3.96
N LYS A 20 8.49 -6.09 4.63
CA LYS A 20 8.58 -4.65 4.90
C LYS A 20 8.91 -3.95 3.59
N TRP A 21 7.91 -3.29 3.00
CA TRP A 21 8.11 -2.47 1.82
C TRP A 21 9.19 -1.40 2.11
N PRO A 22 10.25 -1.31 1.28
CA PRO A 22 11.27 -0.28 1.48
C PRO A 22 10.65 1.12 1.37
N ALA A 23 11.09 2.05 2.22
CA ALA A 23 10.59 3.42 2.18
C ALA A 23 10.79 4.07 0.80
N SER A 24 11.90 3.75 0.12
CA SER A 24 12.18 4.19 -1.26
C SER A 24 11.09 3.75 -2.25
N VAL A 25 10.57 2.53 -2.13
CA VAL A 25 9.48 2.02 -2.97
C VAL A 25 8.21 2.82 -2.70
N LEU A 26 7.86 3.04 -1.44
CA LEU A 26 6.65 3.79 -1.06
C LEU A 26 6.71 5.24 -1.56
N TYR A 27 7.84 5.93 -1.36
CA TYR A 27 8.01 7.29 -1.89
C TYR A 27 7.99 7.34 -3.41
N THR A 28 8.49 6.32 -4.08
CA THR A 28 8.42 6.22 -5.54
C THR A 28 6.97 6.09 -6.01
N ILE A 29 6.15 5.28 -5.34
CA ILE A 29 4.71 5.18 -5.63
C ILE A 29 4.04 6.55 -5.42
N ILE A 30 4.22 7.17 -4.26
CA ILE A 30 3.59 8.46 -3.93
C ILE A 30 3.91 9.54 -4.96
N ARG A 31 5.17 9.59 -5.44
CA ARG A 31 5.61 10.57 -6.44
C ARG A 31 5.10 10.29 -7.85
N ASN A 32 4.68 9.06 -8.15
CA ASN A 32 4.15 8.68 -9.47
C ASN A 32 2.63 8.84 -9.56
N VAL A 33 1.91 8.82 -8.44
CA VAL A 33 0.46 9.01 -8.42
C VAL A 33 0.14 10.51 -8.43
N PRO A 34 -0.69 11.01 -9.37
CA PRO A 34 -1.13 12.41 -9.36
C PRO A 34 -1.84 12.77 -8.05
N VAL A 35 -1.42 13.86 -7.40
CA VAL A 35 -1.94 14.28 -6.08
C VAL A 35 -3.47 14.39 -6.05
N ARG A 36 -4.08 14.90 -7.12
CA ARG A 36 -5.55 15.05 -7.22
C ARG A 36 -6.30 13.70 -7.24
N ARG A 37 -5.62 12.63 -7.65
CA ARG A 37 -6.17 11.27 -7.79
C ARG A 37 -5.77 10.37 -6.61
N TRP A 38 -5.02 10.89 -5.64
CA TRP A 38 -4.47 10.12 -4.52
C TRP A 38 -5.53 9.41 -3.66
N LYS A 39 -6.59 10.11 -3.25
CA LYS A 39 -7.66 9.49 -2.44
C LYS A 39 -8.42 8.41 -3.22
N GLU A 40 -8.70 8.64 -4.49
CA GLU A 40 -9.35 7.65 -5.36
C GLU A 40 -8.49 6.38 -5.50
N PHE A 41 -7.19 6.56 -5.72
CA PHE A 41 -6.22 5.47 -5.75
C PHE A 41 -6.24 4.62 -4.47
N LEU A 42 -6.21 5.27 -3.30
CA LEU A 42 -6.27 4.57 -2.02
C LEU A 42 -7.59 3.84 -1.77
N ARG A 43 -8.74 4.40 -2.20
CA ARG A 43 -10.03 3.70 -2.12
C ARG A 43 -10.03 2.41 -2.93
N LEU A 44 -9.46 2.43 -4.13
CA LEU A 44 -9.37 1.24 -4.99
C LEU A 44 -8.40 0.19 -4.43
N LEU A 45 -7.41 0.62 -3.66
CA LEU A 45 -6.57 -0.25 -2.83
C LEU A 45 -7.26 -0.74 -1.54
N SER A 46 -8.55 -0.47 -1.39
CA SER A 46 -9.38 -0.83 -0.23
C SER A 46 -9.04 -0.09 1.08
N LEU A 47 -8.33 1.04 1.00
CA LEU A 47 -8.21 1.94 2.15
C LEU A 47 -9.47 2.81 2.22
N SER A 48 -10.27 2.62 3.28
CA SER A 48 -11.57 3.31 3.40
C SER A 48 -11.43 4.82 3.62
N ASP A 49 -12.47 5.58 3.24
CA ASP A 49 -12.53 7.01 3.51
C ASP A 49 -12.42 7.32 5.02
N ASP A 50 -13.09 6.55 5.88
CA ASP A 50 -12.99 6.69 7.35
C ASP A 50 -11.55 6.55 7.86
N GLN A 51 -10.79 5.59 7.33
CA GLN A 51 -9.37 5.41 7.69
C GLN A 51 -8.53 6.60 7.21
N MET A 52 -8.75 7.05 5.98
CA MET A 52 -8.02 8.20 5.43
C MET A 52 -8.33 9.49 6.20
N GLU A 53 -9.60 9.78 6.46
CA GLU A 53 -10.05 10.96 7.21
C GLU A 53 -9.49 10.95 8.63
N ARG A 54 -9.54 9.82 9.32
CA ARG A 54 -8.94 9.67 10.64
C ARG A 54 -7.45 10.01 10.63
N MET A 55 -6.71 9.53 9.62
CA MET A 55 -5.28 9.84 9.48
C MET A 55 -5.02 11.32 9.14
N GLU A 56 -5.91 11.97 8.39
CA GLU A 56 -5.80 13.41 8.12
C GLU A 56 -6.10 14.26 9.36
N LEU A 57 -7.06 13.84 10.19
CA LEU A 57 -7.44 14.54 11.43
C LEU A 57 -6.44 14.35 12.56
N GLU A 58 -5.98 13.11 12.78
CA GLU A 58 -5.03 12.75 13.85
C GLU A 58 -3.56 12.99 13.43
N GLY A 59 -3.32 13.07 12.13
CA GLY A 59 -1.99 13.10 11.56
C GLY A 59 -1.22 14.35 11.91
N ARG A 60 0.06 14.15 12.22
CA ARG A 60 1.05 15.23 12.35
C ARG A 60 2.10 15.05 11.27
N GLY A 61 2.44 16.14 10.58
CA GLY A 61 3.49 16.14 9.57
C GLY A 61 3.09 16.83 8.29
N SER A 62 3.97 16.75 7.30
CA SER A 62 3.70 17.27 5.96
C SER A 62 2.64 16.43 5.24
N PHE A 63 2.10 16.98 4.16
CA PHE A 63 1.21 16.22 3.26
C PHE A 63 1.89 14.93 2.74
N LEU A 64 3.20 14.97 2.45
CA LEU A 64 3.95 13.79 2.01
C LEU A 64 4.04 12.72 3.11
N GLU A 65 4.25 13.13 4.36
CA GLU A 65 4.23 12.20 5.50
C GLU A 65 2.87 11.53 5.64
N LEU A 66 1.76 12.27 5.47
CA LEU A 66 0.42 11.70 5.50
C LEU A 66 0.21 10.66 4.39
N GLN A 67 0.59 10.98 3.15
CA GLN A 67 0.53 10.04 2.02
C GLN A 67 1.35 8.77 2.31
N TYR A 68 2.54 8.93 2.89
CA TYR A 68 3.38 7.82 3.30
C TYR A 68 2.71 6.95 4.36
N GLN A 69 2.13 7.55 5.40
CA GLN A 69 1.45 6.76 6.43
C GLN A 69 0.24 6.01 5.85
N MET A 70 -0.55 6.64 4.98
CA MET A 70 -1.71 6.00 4.33
C MET A 70 -1.28 4.77 3.52
N LEU A 71 -0.24 4.92 2.69
CA LEU A 71 0.26 3.82 1.89
C LEU A 71 0.90 2.72 2.76
N ARG A 72 1.58 3.11 3.85
CA ARG A 72 2.14 2.19 4.83
C ARG A 72 1.07 1.42 5.61
N LEU A 73 -0.09 2.02 5.86
CA LEU A 73 -1.23 1.31 6.44
C LEU A 73 -1.75 0.25 5.45
N TRP A 74 -1.87 0.62 4.17
CA TRP A 74 -2.26 -0.32 3.12
C TRP A 74 -1.29 -1.51 3.00
N THR A 75 0.03 -1.32 3.12
CA THR A 75 0.98 -2.45 3.04
C THR A 75 0.85 -3.48 4.17
N GLN A 76 0.18 -3.11 5.27
CA GLN A 76 -0.10 -4.01 6.39
C GLN A 76 -1.39 -4.81 6.18
N MET A 77 -2.20 -4.45 5.17
CA MET A 77 -3.42 -5.18 4.81
C MET A 77 -3.07 -6.51 4.12
N ASN A 78 -3.92 -7.52 4.31
CA ASN A 78 -3.72 -8.82 3.68
C ASN A 78 -3.77 -8.70 2.15
N GLY A 79 -2.78 -9.28 1.47
CA GLY A 79 -2.73 -9.30 0.00
C GLY A 79 -2.10 -8.07 -0.66
N ALA A 80 -1.53 -7.12 0.08
CA ALA A 80 -0.86 -5.96 -0.51
C ALA A 80 0.36 -6.35 -1.37
N CYS A 81 0.26 -6.15 -2.69
CA CYS A 81 1.34 -6.41 -3.64
C CYS A 81 1.45 -5.31 -4.72
N LEU A 82 2.58 -5.26 -5.42
CA LEU A 82 2.81 -4.29 -6.51
C LEU A 82 1.78 -4.43 -7.66
N GLU A 83 1.28 -5.64 -7.91
CA GLU A 83 0.26 -5.88 -8.93
C GLU A 83 -1.04 -5.12 -8.64
N ASN A 84 -1.43 -4.96 -7.36
CA ASN A 84 -2.60 -4.14 -7.02
C ASN A 84 -2.38 -2.68 -7.40
N ILE A 85 -1.15 -2.16 -7.21
CA ILE A 85 -0.78 -0.79 -7.56
C ILE A 85 -0.89 -0.58 -9.07
N TYR A 86 -0.28 -1.47 -9.87
CA TYR A 86 -0.30 -1.37 -11.33
C TYR A 86 -1.73 -1.52 -11.88
N SER A 87 -2.48 -2.51 -11.39
CA SER A 87 -3.86 -2.74 -11.83
C SER A 87 -4.77 -1.55 -11.49
N THR A 88 -4.60 -0.95 -10.32
CA THR A 88 -5.35 0.24 -9.91
C THR A 88 -5.02 1.44 -10.80
N LEU A 89 -3.74 1.68 -11.06
CA LEU A 89 -3.32 2.76 -11.96
C LEU A 89 -3.89 2.57 -13.38
N HIS A 90 -3.86 1.34 -13.90
CA HIS A 90 -4.45 1.04 -15.20
C HIS A 90 -5.96 1.28 -15.21
N TYR A 91 -6.68 0.82 -14.18
CA TYR A 91 -8.12 1.04 -14.03
C TYR A 91 -8.49 2.53 -13.95
N MET A 92 -7.62 3.36 -13.37
CA MET A 92 -7.81 4.80 -13.26
C MET A 92 -7.45 5.59 -14.53
N ASP A 93 -7.15 4.91 -15.64
CA ASP A 93 -6.63 5.48 -16.89
C ASP A 93 -5.27 6.20 -16.68
N LEU A 94 -4.46 5.68 -15.76
CA LEU A 94 -3.12 6.17 -15.41
C LEU A 94 -2.03 5.18 -15.85
N SER A 95 -2.22 4.52 -17.00
CA SER A 95 -1.26 3.53 -17.54
C SER A 95 0.14 4.11 -17.69
N GLY A 96 0.29 5.36 -18.14
CA GLY A 96 1.59 6.02 -18.21
C GLY A 96 2.27 6.22 -16.84
N CYS A 97 1.50 6.40 -15.77
CA CYS A 97 2.05 6.40 -14.40
C CYS A 97 2.48 4.99 -13.97
N ALA A 98 1.75 3.95 -14.38
CA ALA A 98 2.09 2.56 -14.07
C ALA A 98 3.42 2.14 -14.75
N GLU A 99 3.56 2.44 -16.04
CA GLU A 99 4.78 2.19 -16.81
C GLU A 99 5.98 2.93 -16.20
N ASN A 100 5.83 4.24 -15.94
CA ASN A 100 6.90 5.03 -15.35
C ASN A 100 7.28 4.59 -13.93
N LEU A 101 6.30 4.14 -13.13
CA LEU A 101 6.54 3.53 -11.83
C LEU A 101 7.34 2.22 -11.97
N GLN A 102 6.97 1.36 -12.91
CA GLN A 102 7.67 0.09 -13.16
C GLN A 102 9.13 0.31 -13.53
N GLU A 103 9.42 1.24 -14.45
CA GLU A 103 10.79 1.61 -14.83
C GLU A 103 11.60 2.11 -13.63
N LYS A 104 11.04 3.03 -12.84
CA LYS A 104 11.71 3.58 -11.65
C LYS A 104 11.99 2.51 -10.59
N LEU A 105 11.05 1.59 -10.37
CA LEU A 105 11.24 0.52 -9.40
C LEU A 105 12.28 -0.51 -9.87
N MET A 106 12.32 -0.82 -11.17
CA MET A 106 13.36 -1.66 -11.76
C MET A 106 14.75 -1.04 -11.56
N GLN A 107 14.91 0.24 -11.88
CA GLN A 107 16.16 0.98 -11.66
C GLN A 107 16.53 1.03 -10.17
N LEU A 108 15.55 1.21 -9.27
CA LEU A 108 15.81 1.20 -7.83
C LEU A 108 16.32 -0.15 -7.33
N GLN A 109 15.87 -1.26 -7.92
CA GLN A 109 16.37 -2.59 -7.58
C GLN A 109 17.80 -2.80 -8.10
N GLU A 110 18.12 -2.31 -9.30
CA GLU A 110 19.47 -2.40 -9.88
C GLU A 110 20.52 -1.59 -9.09
N ASN A 111 20.14 -0.46 -8.49
CA ASN A 111 21.03 0.37 -7.68
C ASN A 111 21.27 -0.15 -6.25
N LEU A 112 20.61 -1.25 -5.85
CA LEU A 112 20.73 -1.86 -4.53
C LEU A 112 21.54 -3.17 -4.54
N VAL A 113 22.07 -3.57 -5.70
CA VAL A 113 22.95 -4.73 -5.92
C VAL A 113 24.37 -4.26 -6.20
#